data_AF-A0A8H4VSF9-F1
#
_entry.id   AF-A0A8H4VSF9-F1
#
_cell.length_a   1.000
_cell.length_b   1.000
_cell.length_c   1.000
_cell.angle_alpha   90.00
_cell.angle_beta   90.00
_cell.angle_gamma   90.00
#
_symmetry.space_group_name_H-M   'P 1'
#
loop_
_entity.id
_entity.type
_entity.pdbx_description
1 polymer ?
#
loop_
_entity_poly.entity_id
_entity_poly.type
_entity_poly.pdbx_seq_one_letter_code
_entity_poly.pdbx_strand_id
1 'polypeptide(L)'
;MSETAAESQATTPVEASPAWKTPVRNLTKALTKLQKLPYCTGTVPLEPDASKLFFEGQSNVQVIDFMNATNEDLVRLSLACQPASFGRDQQDVYDESYRKAGKLDVNHFSMLFNP
;
A
#
# COMPACT_ATOMS: atom_id res chain seq x y z
N MET A 1 54.41 -26.49 53.40
CA MET A 1 54.26 -25.11 52.90
C MET A 1 53.24 -25.20 51.78
N SER A 2 52.04 -24.72 52.04
CA SER A 2 50.86 -24.88 51.19
C SER A 2 50.56 -23.52 50.56
N GLU A 3 50.61 -23.41 49.24
CA GLU A 3 50.16 -22.22 48.51
C GLU A 3 48.77 -22.49 47.92
N THR A 4 47.83 -21.65 48.32
CA THR A 4 46.42 -21.66 47.92
C THR A 4 46.26 -20.73 46.72
N ALA A 5 45.81 -21.26 45.58
CA ALA A 5 45.44 -20.46 44.41
C ALA A 5 44.06 -19.81 44.64
N ALA A 6 44.00 -18.47 44.52
CA ALA A 6 42.76 -17.71 44.54
C ALA A 6 42.26 -17.53 43.10
N GLU A 7 41.11 -18.13 42.79
CA GLU A 7 40.45 -18.05 41.49
C GLU A 7 39.61 -16.77 41.41
N SER A 8 40.00 -15.85 40.53
CA SER A 8 39.29 -14.59 40.28
C SER A 8 38.16 -14.83 39.28
N GLN A 9 36.91 -14.79 39.77
CA GLN A 9 35.72 -14.88 38.92
C GLN A 9 35.50 -13.56 38.17
N ALA A 10 35.63 -13.62 36.85
CA ALA A 10 35.27 -12.53 35.95
C ALA A 10 33.74 -12.40 35.87
N THR A 11 33.20 -11.35 36.47
CA THR A 11 31.80 -10.92 36.30
C THR A 11 31.62 -10.38 34.88
N THR A 12 30.95 -11.13 34.01
CA THR A 12 30.52 -10.64 32.70
C THR A 12 29.34 -9.66 32.87
N PRO A 13 29.30 -8.52 32.17
CA PRO A 13 28.16 -7.61 32.23
C PRO A 13 26.95 -8.24 31.53
N VAL A 14 25.83 -8.33 32.24
CA VAL A 14 24.54 -8.72 31.66
C VAL A 14 24.07 -7.56 30.77
N GLU A 15 24.28 -7.70 29.46
CA GLU A 15 23.89 -6.73 28.45
C GLU A 15 22.36 -6.56 28.43
N ALA A 16 21.88 -5.39 28.86
CA ALA A 16 20.47 -5.06 28.91
C ALA A 16 19.87 -5.10 27.49
N SER A 17 18.82 -5.89 27.31
CA SER A 17 18.19 -6.02 25.98
C SER A 17 17.60 -4.68 25.51
N PRO A 18 17.84 -4.28 24.25
CA PRO A 18 17.43 -2.97 23.73
C PRO A 18 15.90 -2.82 23.66
N ALA A 19 15.43 -1.60 23.91
CA ALA A 19 14.02 -1.23 24.09
C ALA A 19 13.09 -1.61 22.92
N TRP A 20 13.63 -1.76 21.70
CA TRP A 20 12.86 -2.12 20.51
C TRP A 20 12.45 -3.60 20.45
N LYS A 21 13.08 -4.49 21.24
CA LYS A 21 12.77 -5.93 21.23
C LYS A 21 11.35 -6.24 21.74
N THR A 22 10.85 -5.45 22.68
CA THR A 22 9.50 -5.65 23.26
C THR A 22 8.39 -5.33 22.25
N PRO A 23 8.39 -4.17 21.57
CA PRO A 23 7.46 -3.90 20.47
C PRO A 23 7.49 -4.97 19.37
N VAL A 24 8.68 -5.37 18.91
CA VAL A 24 8.84 -6.36 17.85
C VAL A 24 8.25 -7.70 18.27
N ARG A 25 8.52 -8.16 19.49
CA ARG A 25 7.96 -9.43 20.00
C ARG A 25 6.43 -9.40 20.10
N ASN A 26 5.85 -8.25 20.46
CA ASN A 26 4.41 -8.09 20.54
C ASN A 26 3.75 -8.11 19.16
N LEU A 27 4.37 -7.46 18.18
CA LEU A 27 3.98 -7.52 16.77
C LEU A 27 4.05 -8.95 16.23
N THR A 28 5.15 -9.67 16.46
CA THR A 28 5.28 -11.07 16.03
C THR A 28 4.15 -11.93 16.62
N LYS A 29 3.90 -11.82 17.93
CA LYS A 29 2.81 -12.57 18.60
C LYS A 29 1.42 -12.23 18.05
N ALA A 30 1.18 -10.98 17.69
CA ALA A 30 -0.09 -10.55 17.10
C ALA A 30 -0.26 -11.16 15.70
N LEU A 31 0.79 -11.12 14.86
CA LEU A 31 0.77 -11.67 13.51
C LEU A 31 0.63 -13.19 13.50
N THR A 32 1.23 -13.92 14.45
CA THR A 32 1.08 -15.39 14.55
C THR A 32 -0.36 -15.84 14.88
N LYS A 33 -1.19 -14.95 15.43
CA LYS A 33 -2.60 -15.23 15.74
C LYS A 33 -3.54 -14.99 14.57
N LEU A 34 -3.07 -14.38 13.49
CA LEU A 34 -3.90 -14.11 12.31
C LEU A 34 -4.01 -15.38 11.47
N GLN A 35 -5.21 -15.96 11.38
CA GLN A 35 -5.48 -17.08 10.46
C GLN A 35 -5.43 -16.66 8.99
N LYS A 36 -5.68 -15.38 8.71
CA LYS A 36 -5.56 -14.75 7.40
C LYS A 36 -4.78 -13.45 7.58
N LEU A 37 -3.73 -13.27 6.78
CA LEU A 37 -2.95 -12.03 6.79
C LEU A 37 -3.87 -10.86 6.44
N PRO A 38 -3.64 -9.65 7.02
CA PRO A 38 -4.54 -8.50 6.86
C PRO A 38 -4.45 -7.86 5.46
N TYR A 39 -3.72 -8.50 4.54
CA TYR A 39 -3.65 -8.12 3.14
C TYR A 39 -4.12 -9.31 2.31
N CYS A 40 -5.05 -9.05 1.40
CA CYS A 40 -5.43 -9.99 0.37
C CYS A 40 -4.45 -9.85 -0.80
N THR A 41 -3.92 -10.97 -1.27
CA THR A 41 -3.13 -11.08 -2.49
C THR A 41 -3.85 -12.05 -3.41
N GLY A 42 -3.93 -11.73 -4.70
CA GLY A 42 -4.62 -12.54 -5.70
C GLY A 42 -5.35 -11.68 -6.73
N THR A 43 -6.07 -12.36 -7.62
CA THR A 43 -6.97 -11.76 -8.59
C THR A 43 -8.41 -12.04 -8.16
N VAL A 44 -9.31 -11.08 -8.42
CA VAL A 44 -10.76 -11.26 -8.20
C VAL A 44 -11.42 -11.25 -9.58
N PRO A 45 -12.26 -12.25 -9.91
CA PRO A 45 -13.02 -12.21 -11.15
C PRO A 45 -13.95 -10.99 -11.14
N LEU A 46 -13.95 -10.24 -12.24
CA LEU A 46 -14.80 -9.06 -12.38
C LEU A 46 -16.14 -9.47 -12.98
N GLU A 47 -17.21 -9.38 -12.19
CA GLU A 47 -18.57 -9.60 -12.68
C GLU A 47 -18.94 -8.54 -13.74
N PRO A 48 -19.75 -8.89 -14.77
CA PRO A 48 -20.17 -7.94 -15.82
C PRO A 48 -20.91 -6.70 -15.29
N ASP A 49 -21.54 -6.81 -14.13
CA ASP A 49 -22.24 -5.69 -13.49
C ASP A 49 -21.28 -4.77 -12.73
N ALA A 50 -20.13 -5.28 -12.32
CA ALA A 50 -19.08 -4.54 -11.60
C ALA A 50 -18.00 -3.95 -12.53
N SER A 51 -18.05 -4.22 -13.84
CA SER A 51 -17.05 -3.74 -14.81
C SER A 51 -17.18 -2.27 -15.21
N LYS A 52 -18.15 -1.55 -14.63
CA LYS A 52 -18.48 -0.18 -15.02
C LYS A 52 -17.80 0.83 -14.09
N LEU A 53 -17.12 1.80 -14.69
CA LEU A 53 -16.56 2.98 -14.02
C LEU A 53 -17.33 4.22 -14.48
N PHE A 54 -17.90 4.93 -13.51
CA PHE A 54 -18.56 6.22 -13.71
C PHE A 54 -17.56 7.32 -13.43
N PHE A 55 -17.53 8.34 -14.28
CA PHE A 55 -16.62 9.46 -14.11
C PHE A 55 -17.19 10.76 -14.65
N GLU A 56 -16.76 11.87 -14.07
CA GLU A 56 -17.09 13.20 -14.57
C GLU A 56 -16.23 13.52 -15.78
N GLY A 57 -16.84 13.64 -16.95
CA GLY A 57 -16.21 14.19 -18.15
C GLY A 57 -16.26 15.71 -18.17
N GLN A 58 -15.77 16.32 -19.25
CA GLN A 58 -15.70 17.78 -19.37
C GLN A 58 -17.05 18.50 -19.29
N SER A 59 -18.15 17.84 -19.66
CA SER A 59 -19.48 18.46 -19.66
C SER A 59 -20.57 17.59 -19.03
N ASN A 60 -20.36 16.27 -18.94
CA ASN A 60 -21.36 15.32 -18.50
C ASN A 60 -20.69 14.16 -17.76
N VAL A 61 -21.46 13.49 -16.92
CA VAL A 61 -21.06 12.19 -16.36
C VAL A 61 -21.04 11.15 -17.48
N GLN A 62 -19.96 10.40 -17.54
CA GLN A 62 -19.71 9.34 -18.51
C GLN A 62 -19.55 8.00 -17.79
N VAL A 63 -19.73 6.91 -18.54
CA VAL A 63 -19.50 5.56 -18.05
C VAL A 63 -18.63 4.83 -19.06
N ILE A 64 -17.69 4.04 -18.55
CA ILE A 64 -16.92 3.08 -19.34
C ILE A 64 -17.18 1.67 -18.79
N ASP A 65 -17.48 0.73 -19.67
CA ASP A 65 -17.55 -0.70 -19.36
C ASP A 65 -16.24 -1.36 -19.79
N PHE A 66 -15.44 -1.81 -18.83
CA PHE A 66 -14.15 -2.43 -19.11
C PHE A 66 -14.24 -3.76 -19.86
N MET A 67 -15.40 -4.42 -19.89
CA MET A 67 -15.59 -5.65 -20.68
C MET A 67 -15.80 -5.36 -22.17
N ASN A 68 -16.27 -4.16 -22.52
CA ASN A 68 -16.68 -3.80 -23.88
C ASN A 68 -16.11 -2.44 -24.33
N ALA A 69 -15.02 -1.98 -23.70
CA ALA A 69 -14.47 -0.64 -23.92
C ALA A 69 -13.90 -0.48 -25.34
N THR A 70 -14.25 0.63 -25.99
CA THR A 70 -13.61 1.07 -27.23
C THR A 70 -12.35 1.89 -26.97
N ASN A 71 -11.49 2.05 -27.97
CA ASN A 71 -10.32 2.93 -27.85
C ASN A 71 -10.74 4.38 -27.56
N GLU A 72 -11.85 4.83 -28.14
CA GLU A 72 -12.40 6.15 -27.92
C GLU A 72 -12.86 6.33 -26.46
N ASP A 73 -13.45 5.31 -25.84
CA ASP A 73 -13.81 5.33 -24.43
C ASP A 73 -12.58 5.44 -23.53
N LEU A 74 -11.51 4.69 -23.85
CA LEU A 74 -10.24 4.74 -23.13
C LEU A 74 -9.56 6.10 -23.28
N VAL A 75 -9.62 6.72 -24.46
CA VAL A 75 -9.11 8.08 -24.68
C VAL A 75 -9.88 9.08 -23.83
N ARG A 76 -11.22 9.02 -23.82
CA ARG A 76 -12.04 9.92 -22.98
C ARG A 76 -11.74 9.74 -21.49
N LEU A 77 -11.61 8.49 -21.03
CA LEU A 77 -11.19 8.20 -19.66
C LEU A 77 -9.81 8.80 -19.36
N SER A 78 -8.83 8.62 -20.25
CA SER A 78 -7.48 9.15 -20.05
C SER A 78 -7.44 10.68 -19.95
N LEU A 79 -8.31 11.37 -20.70
CA LEU A 79 -8.45 12.83 -20.67
C LEU A 79 -9.16 13.33 -19.40
N ALA A 80 -10.00 12.51 -18.77
CA ALA A 80 -10.65 12.85 -17.51
C ALA A 80 -9.69 12.71 -16.31
N CYS A 81 -8.63 11.92 -16.43
CA CYS A 81 -7.64 11.76 -15.37
C CYS A 81 -6.78 13.02 -15.21
N GLN A 82 -6.62 13.49 -13.96
CA GLN A 82 -5.68 14.57 -13.65
C GLN A 82 -4.25 14.02 -13.53
N PRO A 83 -3.20 14.81 -13.77
CA PRO A 83 -1.82 14.40 -13.53
C PRO A 83 -1.62 13.87 -12.10
N ALA A 84 -1.00 12.69 -11.95
CA ALA A 84 -0.67 12.16 -10.64
C ALA A 84 0.64 12.77 -10.12
N SER A 85 0.53 13.64 -9.11
CA SER A 85 1.69 14.12 -8.35
C SER A 85 2.19 13.06 -7.37
N PHE A 86 3.41 13.24 -6.89
CA PHE A 86 3.92 12.56 -5.71
C PHE A 86 4.31 13.58 -4.65
N GLY A 87 4.12 13.21 -3.39
CA GLY A 87 4.56 14.01 -2.26
C GLY A 87 6.08 13.93 -2.12
N ARG A 88 6.76 15.08 -2.25
CA ARG A 88 8.18 15.25 -1.92
C ARG A 88 8.34 16.46 -1.02
N ASP A 89 8.80 16.24 0.21
CA ASP A 89 9.01 17.32 1.19
C ASP A 89 7.77 18.23 1.40
N GLN A 90 6.59 17.60 1.51
CA GLN A 90 5.28 18.27 1.59
C GLN A 90 4.87 19.07 0.34
N GLN A 91 5.51 18.83 -0.80
CA GLN A 91 5.14 19.43 -2.08
C GLN A 91 4.62 18.36 -3.03
N ASP A 92 3.59 18.72 -3.79
CA ASP A 92 3.11 17.93 -4.92
C ASP A 92 4.02 18.19 -6.12
N VAL A 93 4.85 17.21 -6.46
CA VAL A 93 5.74 17.28 -7.63
C VAL A 93 5.18 16.40 -8.73
N TYR A 94 5.09 16.96 -9.94
CA TYR A 94 4.76 16.24 -11.15
C TYR A 94 6.03 16.04 -11.98
N ASP A 95 6.43 14.79 -12.20
CA ASP A 95 7.60 14.42 -12.99
C ASP A 95 7.27 13.25 -13.93
N GLU A 96 7.13 13.57 -15.21
CA GLU A 96 6.84 12.58 -16.26
C GLU A 96 8.02 11.64 -16.56
N SER A 97 9.25 12.02 -16.19
CA SER A 97 10.42 11.13 -16.31
C SER A 97 10.40 10.02 -15.27
N TYR A 98 9.70 10.24 -14.16
CA TYR A 98 9.49 9.27 -13.09
C TYR A 98 8.21 8.45 -13.29
N ARG A 99 7.06 9.07 -13.59
CA ARG A 99 5.79 8.36 -13.81
C ARG A 99 4.85 9.11 -14.75
N LYS A 100 4.43 8.45 -15.84
CA LYS A 100 3.35 8.91 -16.72
C LYS A 100 2.03 8.27 -16.30
N ALA A 101 1.40 8.84 -15.27
CA ALA A 101 0.11 8.34 -14.80
C ALA A 101 -0.85 9.49 -14.49
N GLY A 102 -2.13 9.23 -14.72
CA GLY A 102 -3.21 10.03 -14.21
C GLY A 102 -3.72 9.49 -12.87
N LYS A 103 -4.25 10.37 -12.03
CA LYS A 103 -4.98 10.01 -10.81
C LYS A 103 -6.47 9.91 -11.09
N LEU A 104 -7.10 8.92 -10.46
CA LEU A 104 -8.56 8.79 -10.36
C LEU A 104 -8.97 9.38 -9.02
N ASP A 105 -9.49 10.60 -9.03
CA ASP A 105 -9.89 11.33 -7.81
C ASP A 105 -11.27 10.86 -7.33
N VAL A 106 -11.41 10.57 -6.03
CA VAL A 106 -12.67 10.03 -5.47
C VAL A 106 -13.86 10.97 -5.62
N ASN A 107 -13.62 12.27 -5.85
CA ASN A 107 -14.68 13.24 -6.10
C ASN A 107 -15.23 13.17 -7.53
N HIS A 108 -14.47 12.62 -8.47
CA HIS A 108 -14.79 12.61 -9.90
C HIS A 108 -15.04 11.20 -10.45
N PHE A 109 -14.73 10.14 -9.69
CA PHE A 109 -14.78 8.75 -10.13
C PHE A 109 -15.52 7.86 -9.13
N SER A 110 -16.31 6.92 -9.64
CA SER A 110 -17.05 5.95 -8.83
C SER A 110 -17.16 4.59 -9.53
N MET A 111 -17.03 3.49 -8.77
CA MET A 111 -17.12 2.11 -9.27
C MET A 111 -18.17 1.34 -8.48
N LEU A 112 -18.81 0.37 -9.12
CA LEU A 112 -19.78 -0.54 -8.49
C LEU A 112 -19.14 -1.79 -7.88
N PHE A 113 -17.81 -1.90 -7.96
CA PHE A 113 -17.08 -3.06 -7.46
C PHE A 113 -17.12 -3.15 -5.93
N ASN A 114 -17.58 -4.29 -5.42
CA ASN A 114 -17.61 -4.63 -4.00
C ASN A 114 -16.85 -5.95 -3.78
N PRO A 115 -15.62 -5.92 -3.20
CA PRO A 115 -14.73 -7.08 -3.07
C PRO A 115 -15.14 -8.12 -2.02
#